data_AF-A0A3S3RES6-F1
#
_entry.id   AF-A0A3S3RES6-F1
#
_cell.length_a   1.000
_cell.length_b   1.000
_cell.length_c   1.000
_cell.angle_alpha   90.00
_cell.angle_beta   90.00
_cell.angle_gamma   90.00
#
_symmetry.space_group_name_H-M   'P 1'
#
loop_
_entity.id
_entity.type
_entity.pdbx_description
1 polymer ?
#
loop_
_entity_poly.entity_id
_entity_poly.type
_entity_poly.pdbx_seq_one_letter_code
_entity_poly.pdbx_strand_id
1 'polypeptide(L)'
;VYARLQTGSDDNPDCYTPKGLDEWAGRVKTWAEGKQPADLPRADPKTDAPVKPRDVFAYFISEGKVRAPFGAMALMKRVTA
;
A
#
# COMPACT_ATOMS: atom_id res chain seq x y z
N VAL A 1 -3.69 -9.50 4.39
CA VAL A 1 -3.80 -8.78 3.11
C VAL A 1 -2.46 -8.85 2.42
N TYR A 2 -2.45 -9.12 1.12
CA TYR A 2 -1.23 -9.19 0.32
C TYR A 2 -1.35 -8.15 -0.81
N ALA A 3 -0.51 -7.13 -0.81
CA ALA A 3 -0.55 -6.03 -1.77
C ALA A 3 0.72 -5.99 -2.62
N ARG A 4 0.54 -5.87 -3.94
CA ARG A 4 1.63 -5.68 -4.91
C ARG A 4 1.53 -4.29 -5.49
N LEU A 5 2.39 -3.39 -5.04
CA LEU A 5 2.50 -2.01 -5.50
C LEU A 5 3.32 -2.00 -6.78
N GLN A 6 2.67 -1.63 -7.88
CA GLN A 6 3.18 -1.85 -9.23
C GLN A 6 3.38 -0.57 -10.05
N THR A 7 2.86 0.56 -9.59
CA THR A 7 2.82 1.84 -10.32
C THR A 7 3.84 2.84 -9.77
N GLY A 8 5.03 2.36 -9.39
CA GLY A 8 6.12 3.22 -8.96
C GLY A 8 6.83 3.90 -10.13
N SER A 9 7.79 4.77 -9.88
CA SER A 9 8.65 5.37 -10.92
C SER A 9 10.07 5.57 -10.39
N ASP A 10 11.04 5.45 -11.29
CA ASP A 10 12.45 5.72 -11.00
C ASP A 10 12.73 7.23 -10.81
N ASP A 11 11.85 8.09 -11.34
CA ASP A 11 11.89 9.55 -11.17
C ASP A 11 11.58 9.99 -9.73
N ASN A 12 10.87 9.13 -8.98
CA ASN A 12 10.57 9.36 -7.58
C ASN A 12 11.68 8.70 -6.72
N PRO A 13 12.39 9.46 -5.87
CA PRO A 13 13.45 8.90 -5.02
C PRO A 13 13.00 7.74 -4.14
N ASP A 14 11.73 7.75 -3.73
CA ASP A 14 11.10 6.73 -2.88
C ASP A 14 10.11 5.86 -3.66
N CYS A 15 10.30 5.67 -4.97
CA CYS A 15 9.43 4.87 -5.87
C CYS A 15 8.04 5.51 -6.12
N TYR A 16 7.45 6.17 -5.14
CA TYR A 16 6.21 6.92 -5.23
C TYR A 16 6.43 8.37 -4.79
N THR A 17 5.51 9.25 -5.16
CA THR A 17 5.47 10.61 -4.60
C THR A 17 5.17 10.55 -3.10
N PRO A 18 5.54 11.59 -2.32
CA PRO A 18 5.21 11.66 -0.89
C PRO A 18 3.71 11.45 -0.63
N LYS A 19 2.86 12.13 -1.41
CA LYS A 19 1.40 11.97 -1.34
C LYS A 19 0.96 10.53 -1.64
N GLY A 20 1.52 9.89 -2.67
CA GLY A 20 1.19 8.51 -3.00
C GLY A 20 1.57 7.54 -1.88
N LEU A 21 2.70 7.77 -1.19
CA LEU A 21 3.09 6.98 -0.02
C LEU A 21 2.15 7.19 1.17
N ASP A 22 1.64 8.40 1.38
CA ASP A 22 0.68 8.68 2.44
C ASP A 22 -0.67 8.00 2.17
N GLU A 23 -1.13 8.03 0.91
CA GLU A 23 -2.32 7.27 0.47
C GLU A 23 -2.14 5.77 0.70
N TRP A 24 -0.99 5.20 0.32
CA TRP A 24 -0.66 3.80 0.58
C TRP A 24 -0.59 3.48 2.07
N ALA A 25 -0.02 4.36 2.90
CA ALA A 25 0.01 4.18 4.34
C ALA A 25 -1.40 4.12 4.94
N GLY A 26 -2.30 5.01 4.50
CA GLY A 26 -3.71 4.99 4.89
C GLY A 26 -4.43 3.70 4.49
N ARG A 27 -4.18 3.20 3.27
CA ARG A 27 -4.72 1.91 2.79
C ARG A 27 -4.20 0.74 3.62
N VAL A 28 -2.90 0.71 3.92
CA VAL A 28 -2.28 -0.33 4.76
C VAL A 28 -2.88 -0.35 6.17
N LYS A 29 -3.03 0.81 6.82
CA LYS A 29 -3.66 0.91 8.15
C LYS A 29 -5.13 0.43 8.11
N THR A 30 -5.88 0.85 7.10
CA THR A 30 -7.28 0.43 6.89
C THR A 30 -7.40 -1.09 6.75
N TRP A 31 -6.54 -1.72 5.95
CA TRP A 31 -6.50 -3.16 5.80
C TRP A 31 -6.09 -3.89 7.08
N ALA A 32 -5.18 -3.31 7.88
CA ALA A 32 -4.75 -3.88 9.15
C ALA A 32 -5.90 -3.94 10.17
N GLU A 33 -6.80 -2.96 10.16
CA GLU A 33 -8.05 -2.96 10.93
C GLU A 33 -9.11 -3.97 10.39
N GLY A 34 -8.84 -4.60 9.25
CA GLY A 34 -9.77 -5.51 8.59
C GLY A 34 -10.81 -4.83 7.70
N LYS A 35 -10.70 -3.51 7.51
CA LYS A 35 -11.59 -2.71 6.66
C LYS A 35 -11.08 -2.69 5.21
N GLN A 36 -11.88 -2.09 4.33
CA GLN A 36 -11.56 -1.92 2.90
C GLN A 36 -11.39 -0.44 2.57
N PRO A 37 -10.31 -0.04 1.86
CA PRO A 37 -10.18 1.30 1.31
C PRO A 37 -11.29 1.59 0.30
N ALA A 38 -11.86 2.79 0.35
CA ALA A 38 -12.98 3.20 -0.50
C ALA A 38 -12.55 3.54 -1.95
N ASP A 39 -11.27 3.80 -2.16
CA ASP A 39 -10.70 4.30 -3.40
C ASP A 39 -10.12 3.22 -4.32
N LEU A 40 -10.15 1.94 -3.88
CA LEU A 40 -9.68 0.81 -4.67
C LEU A 40 -10.85 -0.01 -5.22
N PRO A 41 -10.92 -0.23 -6.55
CA PRO A 41 -11.99 -1.04 -7.14
C PRO A 41 -11.86 -2.50 -6.69
N ARG A 42 -13.00 -3.10 -6.33
CA ARG A 42 -13.09 -4.50 -5.91
C ARG A 42 -13.62 -5.38 -7.03
N ALA A 43 -13.08 -6.60 -7.14
CA ALA A 43 -13.60 -7.61 -8.06
C ALA A 43 -15.04 -8.05 -7.70
N ASP A 44 -15.36 -8.09 -6.40
CA ASP A 44 -16.72 -8.25 -5.90
C ASP A 44 -17.05 -7.08 -4.95
N PRO A 45 -17.75 -6.04 -5.44
CA PRO A 45 -18.12 -4.90 -4.61
C PRO A 45 -19.33 -5.17 -3.70
N LYS A 46 -20.05 -6.28 -3.87
CA LYS A 46 -21.30 -6.59 -3.13
C LYS A 46 -21.05 -7.38 -1.87
N THR A 47 -19.92 -8.08 -1.78
CA THR A 47 -19.59 -8.93 -0.64
C THR A 47 -18.57 -8.25 0.27
N ASP A 48 -18.95 -8.07 1.53
CA ASP A 48 -18.04 -7.59 2.56
C ASP A 48 -17.49 -8.75 3.39
N ALA A 49 -16.17 -8.72 3.62
CA ALA A 49 -15.52 -9.66 4.52
C ALA A 49 -15.73 -9.22 5.98
N PRO A 50 -15.72 -10.15 6.96
CA PRO A 50 -15.75 -9.79 8.37
C PRO A 50 -14.62 -8.82 8.75
N VAL A 51 -14.99 -7.79 9.52
CA VAL A 51 -14.05 -6.79 10.05
C VAL A 51 -13.34 -7.39 11.25
N LYS A 52 -12.09 -7.80 11.03
CA LYS A 52 -11.19 -8.31 12.06
C LYS A 52 -9.75 -7.94 11.70
N PRO A 53 -8.84 -7.75 12.68
CA PRO A 53 -7.45 -7.44 12.41
C PRO A 53 -6.80 -8.42 11.43
N ARG A 54 -5.92 -7.92 10.54
CA ARG A 54 -5.21 -8.72 9.54
C ARG A 54 -3.75 -8.28 9.42
N ASP A 55 -2.86 -9.24 9.24
CA ASP A 55 -1.50 -8.93 8.81
C ASP A 55 -1.52 -8.38 7.38
N VAL A 56 -0.76 -7.32 7.12
CA VAL A 56 -0.66 -6.68 5.80
C VAL A 56 0.77 -6.80 5.30
N PHE A 57 0.92 -7.47 4.16
CA PHE A 57 2.20 -7.64 3.48
C PHE A 57 2.17 -6.83 2.18
N ALA A 58 2.97 -5.76 2.10
CA ALA A 58 3.04 -4.88 0.93
C ALA A 58 4.41 -4.99 0.24
N TYR A 59 4.40 -5.24 -1.07
CA TYR A 59 5.59 -5.45 -1.88
C TYR A 59 5.66 -4.45 -3.03
N PHE A 60 6.82 -3.82 -3.23
CA PHE A 60 7.14 -2.98 -4.39
C PHE A 60 7.84 -3.85 -5.43
N ILE A 61 7.29 -4.01 -6.65
CA ILE A 61 7.72 -5.11 -7.54
C ILE A 61 8.09 -4.70 -8.98
N SER A 62 7.24 -3.96 -9.71
CA SER A 62 7.37 -3.84 -11.18
C SER A 62 7.97 -2.53 -11.67
N GLU A 63 7.41 -1.39 -11.29
CA GLU A 63 7.88 -0.07 -11.73
C GLU A 63 8.57 0.66 -10.58
N GLY A 64 9.62 1.43 -10.88
CA GLY A 64 10.47 2.01 -9.84
C GLY A 64 11.44 1.00 -9.21
N LYS A 65 11.87 -0.05 -9.93
CA LYS A 65 12.57 -1.22 -9.33
C LYS A 65 13.82 -0.83 -8.56
N VAL A 66 14.62 0.11 -9.09
CA VAL A 66 15.83 0.58 -8.39
C VAL A 66 15.48 1.39 -7.14
N ARG A 67 14.26 1.94 -7.10
CA ARG A 67 13.70 2.73 -6.00
C ARG A 67 12.86 1.92 -5.02
N ALA A 68 12.51 0.67 -5.33
CA ALA A 68 11.62 -0.17 -4.54
C ALA A 68 12.05 -0.34 -3.07
N PRO A 69 13.35 -0.56 -2.74
CA PRO A 69 13.78 -0.60 -1.34
C PRO A 69 13.55 0.72 -0.59
N PHE A 70 13.79 1.86 -1.26
CA PHE A 70 13.54 3.19 -0.68
C PHE A 70 12.05 3.43 -0.45
N GLY A 71 11.20 3.06 -1.40
CA GLY A 71 9.75 3.10 -1.23
C GLY A 71 9.25 2.24 -0.06
N ALA A 72 9.80 1.03 0.09
CA ALA A 72 9.47 0.17 1.22
C ALA A 72 9.86 0.79 2.57
N MET A 73 11.09 1.34 2.70
CA MET A 73 11.52 2.03 3.91
C MET A 73 10.68 3.29 4.19
N ALA A 74 10.36 4.05 3.14
CA ALA A 74 9.57 5.27 3.25
C ALA A 74 8.11 4.97 3.67
N LEU A 75 7.53 3.88 3.17
CA LEU A 75 6.22 3.40 3.61
C LEU A 75 6.27 2.88 5.04
N MET A 76 7.29 2.08 5.41
CA MET A 76 7.49 1.58 6.77
C MET A 76 7.49 2.71 7.79
N LYS A 77 8.27 3.78 7.55
CA LYS A 77 8.32 4.96 8.43
C LYS A 77 6.95 5.58 8.68
N ARG A 78 6.07 5.63 7.66
CA ARG A 78 4.73 6.23 7.75
C ARG A 78 3.73 5.37 8.48
N VAL A 79 3.91 4.04 8.48
CA VAL A 79 3.01 3.12 9.17
C VAL A 79 3.43 2.84 10.60
N THR A 80 4.72 3.01 10.94
CA THR A 80 5.25 2.82 12.30
C THR A 80 5.30 4.09 13.14
N ALA A 81 5.09 5.26 12.52
CA ALA A 81 4.90 6.53 13.22
C ALA A 81 3.45 6.64 13.73
#